data_AF-A0A9D8XDH2-F1
#
_entry.id   AF-A0A9D8XDH2-F1
#
_cell.length_a   1.000
_cell.length_b   1.000
_cell.length_c   1.000
_cell.angle_alpha   90.00
_cell.angle_beta   90.00
_cell.angle_gamma   90.00
#
_symmetry.space_group_name_H-M   'P 1'
#
loop_
_entity.id
_entity.type
_entity.pdbx_description
1 polymer ?
#
loop_
_entity_poly.entity_id
_entity_poly.type
_entity_poly.pdbx_seq_one_letter_code
_entity_poly.pdbx_strand_id
1 'polypeptide(L)'
;DEGVPSLLKVPDISLSFDPTRCSEEIRTHHMRNRHTNTVLDGALFSLESCPPGTLAEVLLWLESSSETKERDETFLAHLAGFFIPERGGFLVGGNAARGIGRAVFRQGKMAVFQAFDFTDADALGKYLDFRQNIPSADAVKDWKPVSFPENGESSDRLTVRVELKIPRGQDILIADGDMAPQRVRNREGKLCWRIPGSTLRGLFRSWITRLAAREGKDVMDTHAKYREFIQSGTPYDGDSLAWLFVRKLERKNKKEELRRDMPAKYPVQYLFGTGFQRGRIHFSDALVPIFSEPEPGNFSKEENYRSHVRIDPITGGAVPGALFSNTTLTSQLDRSFSVTVFVENPQEHEAKWLAQTLQALDFGLLRLGSSKASGRVQLADTPAANGIFSELFTNIQPFETEE
;
A
#
# COMPACT_ATOMS: atom_id res chain seq x y z
N ASP A 1 35.31 -3.35 -4.66
CA ASP A 1 34.37 -3.82 -5.68
C ASP A 1 34.19 -2.78 -6.75
N GLU A 2 35.01 -2.85 -7.80
CA GLU A 2 34.64 -2.22 -9.07
C GLU A 2 33.42 -3.00 -9.57
N GLY A 3 32.24 -2.45 -9.32
CA GLY A 3 30.97 -3.16 -9.51
C GLY A 3 30.82 -3.60 -10.95
N VAL A 4 30.66 -4.91 -11.16
CA VAL A 4 30.28 -5.46 -12.47
C VAL A 4 29.01 -4.72 -12.91
N PRO A 5 29.00 -4.08 -14.10
CA PRO A 5 27.85 -3.32 -14.55
C PRO A 5 26.64 -4.24 -14.65
N SER A 6 25.45 -3.73 -14.28
CA SER A 6 24.19 -4.45 -14.47
C SER A 6 23.97 -4.74 -15.95
N LEU A 7 23.71 -6.02 -16.28
CA LEU A 7 23.33 -6.44 -17.64
C LEU A 7 21.96 -5.88 -18.05
N LEU A 8 21.09 -5.63 -17.07
CA LEU A 8 19.82 -4.94 -17.27
C LEU A 8 20.03 -3.43 -17.20
N LYS A 9 19.73 -2.73 -18.29
CA LYS A 9 19.70 -1.28 -18.38
C LYS A 9 18.25 -0.81 -18.52
N VAL A 10 17.89 0.21 -17.77
CA VAL A 10 16.55 0.82 -17.79
C VAL A 10 16.77 2.31 -18.08
N PRO A 11 16.35 2.82 -19.26
CA PRO A 11 16.44 4.24 -19.56
C PRO A 11 15.40 5.02 -18.74
N ASP A 12 15.55 6.34 -18.73
CA ASP A 12 14.56 7.22 -18.10
C ASP A 12 13.19 7.05 -18.77
N ILE A 13 12.15 7.07 -17.95
CA ILE A 13 10.78 6.83 -18.37
C ILE A 13 10.03 8.16 -18.35
N SER A 14 9.43 8.53 -19.49
CA SER A 14 8.51 9.66 -19.54
C SER A 14 7.12 9.25 -19.02
N LEU A 15 6.58 10.05 -18.10
CA LEU A 15 5.23 9.89 -17.59
C LEU A 15 4.29 10.78 -18.39
N SER A 16 3.12 10.24 -18.76
CA SER A 16 2.05 10.96 -19.43
C SER A 16 0.75 10.79 -18.66
N PHE A 17 -0.02 11.85 -18.52
CA PHE A 17 -1.36 11.81 -17.93
C PHE A 17 -2.23 12.87 -18.58
N ASP A 18 -3.55 12.69 -18.52
CA ASP A 18 -4.51 13.65 -19.06
C ASP A 18 -4.77 14.75 -18.01
N PRO A 19 -4.23 15.97 -18.18
CA PRO A 19 -4.37 17.04 -17.18
C PRO A 19 -5.83 17.52 -17.05
N THR A 20 -6.70 17.22 -18.02
CA THR A 20 -8.11 17.60 -17.97
C THR A 20 -8.93 16.68 -17.06
N ARG A 21 -8.44 15.46 -16.83
CA ARG A 21 -9.10 14.46 -15.98
C ARG A 21 -8.47 14.33 -14.60
N CYS A 22 -7.22 14.75 -14.48
CA CYS A 22 -6.36 14.46 -13.34
C CYS A 22 -5.43 15.65 -13.07
N SER A 23 -5.50 16.23 -11.87
CA SER A 23 -4.50 17.19 -11.39
C SER A 23 -3.45 16.47 -10.54
N GLU A 24 -2.27 17.06 -10.42
CA GLU A 24 -1.27 16.62 -9.45
C GLU A 24 -1.92 16.54 -8.06
N GLU A 25 -1.72 15.41 -7.37
CA GLU A 25 -2.24 15.20 -6.03
C GLU A 25 -1.14 15.50 -5.02
N ILE A 26 -1.26 16.64 -4.33
CA ILE A 26 -0.52 16.91 -3.10
C ILE A 26 -1.31 16.29 -1.95
N ARG A 27 -0.73 15.26 -1.32
CA ARG A 27 -1.31 14.60 -0.16
C ARG A 27 -0.61 15.06 1.09
N THR A 28 -1.35 15.62 2.03
CA THR A 28 -0.80 15.97 3.34
C THR A 28 -0.97 14.80 4.30
N HIS A 29 0.14 14.40 4.90
CA HIS A 29 0.22 13.33 5.87
C HIS A 29 0.70 13.91 7.19
N HIS A 30 0.22 13.35 8.30
CA HIS A 30 0.81 13.56 9.60
C HIS A 30 1.19 12.21 10.20
N MET A 31 2.35 12.15 10.83
CA MET A 31 2.73 10.97 11.58
C MET A 31 2.20 11.08 13.02
N ARG A 32 1.57 9.99 13.48
CA ARG A 32 1.06 9.88 14.84
C ARG A 32 1.95 9.00 15.69
N ASN A 33 2.11 9.41 16.93
CA ASN A 33 2.61 8.55 17.97
C ASN A 33 1.55 7.49 18.29
N ARG A 34 1.84 6.22 18.00
CA ARG A 34 0.89 5.14 18.32
C ARG A 34 0.70 4.88 19.82
N HIS A 35 1.64 5.32 20.66
CA HIS A 35 1.57 5.13 22.12
C HIS A 35 0.68 6.17 22.79
N THR A 36 0.67 7.40 22.29
CA THR A 36 -0.11 8.52 22.84
C THR A 36 -1.31 8.91 21.96
N ASN A 37 -1.38 8.40 20.73
CA ASN A 37 -2.28 8.82 19.66
C ASN A 37 -2.19 10.31 19.28
N THR A 38 -1.14 11.01 19.70
CA THR A 38 -0.92 12.41 19.35
C THR A 38 -0.23 12.54 17.99
N VAL A 39 -0.49 13.64 17.27
CA VAL A 39 0.34 14.03 16.11
C VAL A 39 1.71 14.45 16.64
N LEU A 40 2.77 14.09 15.91
CA LEU A 40 4.13 14.48 16.27
C LEU A 40 4.49 15.86 15.74
N ASP A 41 5.20 16.63 16.56
CA ASP A 41 5.66 17.97 16.18
C ASP A 41 6.59 17.90 14.96
N GLY A 42 6.35 18.79 13.99
CA GLY A 42 7.07 18.80 12.72
C GLY A 42 6.82 17.58 11.83
N ALA A 43 5.86 16.72 12.18
CA ALA A 43 5.60 15.48 11.45
C ALA A 43 4.47 15.56 10.43
N LEU A 44 4.09 16.79 10.07
CA LEU A 44 3.27 17.10 8.90
C LEU A 44 4.19 17.15 7.68
N PHE A 45 3.91 16.32 6.68
CA PHE A 45 4.66 16.32 5.42
C PHE A 45 3.69 16.10 4.27
N SER A 46 4.01 16.71 3.13
CA SER A 46 3.24 16.53 1.91
C SER A 46 3.98 15.60 0.96
N LEU A 47 3.23 14.76 0.26
CA LEU A 47 3.73 13.93 -0.82
C LEU A 47 3.08 14.39 -2.11
N GLU A 48 3.93 14.72 -3.08
CA GLU A 48 3.50 14.86 -4.46
C GLU A 48 3.42 13.46 -5.08
N SER A 49 2.31 13.19 -5.77
CA SER A 49 2.11 11.92 -6.44
C SER A 49 1.51 12.14 -7.82
N CYS A 50 1.96 11.32 -8.77
CA CYS A 50 1.31 11.25 -10.07
C CYS A 50 -0.14 10.77 -9.89
N PRO A 51 -1.10 11.40 -10.57
CA PRO A 51 -2.51 11.04 -10.42
C PRO A 51 -2.79 9.61 -10.92
N PRO A 52 -3.89 8.98 -10.46
CA PRO A 52 -4.33 7.70 -10.99
C PRO A 52 -4.52 7.76 -12.51
N GLY A 53 -4.03 6.74 -13.23
CA GLY A 53 -4.12 6.68 -14.68
C GLY A 53 -2.94 7.31 -15.42
N THR A 54 -1.93 7.84 -14.72
CA THR A 54 -0.63 8.12 -15.35
C THR A 54 -0.11 6.88 -16.07
N LEU A 55 0.24 7.07 -17.34
CA LEU A 55 0.77 6.06 -18.24
C LEU A 55 2.26 6.29 -18.45
N ALA A 56 2.97 5.19 -18.64
CA ALA A 56 4.38 5.19 -18.93
C ALA A 56 4.71 3.99 -19.82
N GLU A 57 5.63 4.17 -20.76
CA GLU A 57 6.21 3.06 -21.53
C GLU A 57 7.55 2.70 -20.89
N VAL A 58 7.65 1.46 -20.38
CA VAL A 58 8.87 0.97 -19.74
C VAL A 58 9.67 0.18 -20.76
N LEU A 59 10.88 0.63 -21.04
CA LEU A 59 11.83 -0.08 -21.89
C LEU A 59 12.88 -0.77 -21.02
N LEU A 60 13.10 -2.06 -21.25
CA LEU A 60 14.11 -2.85 -20.56
C LEU A 60 15.11 -3.40 -21.57
N TRP A 61 16.39 -3.13 -21.34
CA TRP A 61 17.48 -3.63 -22.17
C TRP A 61 18.27 -4.67 -21.40
N LEU A 62 18.35 -5.88 -21.93
CA LEU A 62 19.14 -6.95 -21.33
C LEU A 62 20.21 -7.40 -22.33
N GLU A 63 21.46 -7.23 -21.95
CA GLU A 63 22.58 -7.83 -22.69
C GLU A 63 22.66 -9.31 -22.34
N SER A 64 22.47 -10.16 -23.35
CA SER A 64 22.43 -11.62 -23.25
C SER A 64 23.53 -12.23 -24.10
N SER A 65 24.08 -13.35 -23.64
CA SER A 65 24.88 -14.23 -24.49
C SER A 65 23.98 -15.26 -25.19
N SER A 66 24.48 -15.95 -26.21
CA SER A 66 23.74 -17.05 -26.85
C SER A 66 23.45 -18.20 -25.89
N GLU A 67 24.36 -18.48 -24.95
CA GLU A 67 24.22 -19.56 -23.95
C GLU A 67 23.18 -19.23 -22.88
N THR A 68 22.90 -17.95 -22.62
CA THR A 68 21.99 -17.51 -21.56
C THR A 68 20.61 -17.09 -22.06
N LYS A 69 20.37 -17.11 -23.38
CA LYS A 69 19.17 -16.55 -24.01
C LYS A 69 17.86 -17.00 -23.38
N GLU A 70 17.64 -18.30 -23.18
CA GLU A 70 16.40 -18.83 -22.60
C GLU A 70 16.19 -18.38 -21.15
N ARG A 71 17.27 -18.36 -20.36
CA ARG A 71 17.27 -17.86 -18.98
C ARG A 71 16.95 -16.37 -18.93
N ASP A 72 17.52 -15.60 -19.86
CA ASP A 72 17.35 -14.16 -19.94
C ASP A 72 15.94 -13.77 -20.41
N GLU A 73 15.37 -14.51 -21.37
CA GLU A 73 13.95 -14.40 -21.77
C GLU A 73 13.01 -14.74 -20.59
N THR A 74 13.31 -15.80 -19.85
CA THR A 74 12.55 -16.18 -18.63
C THR A 74 12.63 -15.10 -17.56
N PHE A 75 13.81 -14.50 -17.36
CA PHE A 75 14.00 -13.40 -16.42
C PHE A 75 13.18 -12.17 -16.80
N LEU A 76 13.15 -11.79 -18.09
CA LEU A 76 12.29 -10.71 -18.58
C LEU A 76 10.80 -11.02 -18.40
N ALA A 77 10.39 -12.28 -18.61
CA ALA A 77 9.03 -12.73 -18.34
C ALA A 77 8.64 -12.60 -16.86
N HIS A 78 9.56 -12.93 -15.95
CA HIS A 78 9.35 -12.72 -14.52
C HIS A 78 9.26 -11.23 -14.17
N LEU A 79 10.14 -10.39 -14.73
CA LEU A 79 10.09 -8.94 -14.51
C LEU A 79 8.79 -8.32 -15.00
N ALA A 80 8.38 -8.62 -16.23
CA ALA A 80 7.12 -8.20 -16.79
C ALA A 80 5.94 -8.73 -15.96
N GLY A 81 6.05 -9.95 -15.43
CA GLY A 81 5.06 -10.57 -14.56
C GLY A 81 4.73 -9.75 -13.31
N PHE A 82 5.65 -8.92 -12.79
CA PHE A 82 5.35 -8.03 -11.67
C PHE A 82 4.32 -6.95 -12.01
N PHE A 83 4.15 -6.58 -13.28
CA PHE A 83 3.17 -5.57 -13.69
C PHE A 83 1.76 -6.13 -13.90
N ILE A 84 1.57 -7.45 -13.78
CA ILE A 84 0.26 -8.08 -13.91
C ILE A 84 -0.65 -7.62 -12.74
N PRO A 85 -1.84 -7.02 -13.02
CA PRO A 85 -2.75 -6.54 -11.98
C PRO A 85 -3.12 -7.58 -10.93
N GLU A 86 -3.36 -8.81 -11.36
CA GLU A 86 -3.72 -9.99 -10.55
C GLU A 86 -2.57 -10.39 -9.62
N ARG A 87 -1.33 -10.13 -10.03
CA ARG A 87 -0.12 -10.27 -9.21
C ARG A 87 0.19 -9.01 -8.42
N GLY A 88 -0.78 -8.11 -8.24
CA GLY A 88 -0.65 -6.94 -7.38
C GLY A 88 0.18 -5.79 -7.94
N GLY A 89 0.68 -5.86 -9.16
CA GLY A 89 1.47 -4.78 -9.78
C GLY A 89 2.85 -4.55 -9.16
N PHE A 90 3.61 -3.66 -9.77
CA PHE A 90 4.97 -3.27 -9.38
C PHE A 90 4.93 -1.89 -8.72
N LEU A 91 5.65 -1.69 -7.61
CA LEU A 91 5.70 -0.40 -6.92
C LEU A 91 6.90 0.42 -7.38
N VAL A 92 6.65 1.60 -7.93
CA VAL A 92 7.65 2.57 -8.41
C VAL A 92 7.69 3.80 -7.51
N GLY A 93 8.89 4.32 -7.23
CA GLY A 93 9.10 5.56 -6.48
C GLY A 93 9.47 5.38 -5.00
N GLY A 94 9.79 6.49 -4.33
CA GLY A 94 10.39 6.49 -2.98
C GLY A 94 9.45 6.12 -1.84
N ASN A 95 8.14 6.05 -2.08
CA ASN A 95 7.12 5.81 -1.05
C ASN A 95 6.34 4.49 -1.23
N ALA A 96 6.96 3.49 -1.86
CA ALA A 96 6.37 2.16 -2.07
C ALA A 96 5.80 1.51 -0.78
N ALA A 97 6.44 1.77 0.37
CA ALA A 97 5.97 1.29 1.67
C ALA A 97 4.58 1.85 2.06
N ARG A 98 4.12 2.95 1.45
CA ARG A 98 2.80 3.55 1.67
C ARG A 98 1.75 3.09 0.65
N GLY A 99 2.10 2.16 -0.24
CA GLY A 99 1.21 1.71 -1.33
C GLY A 99 1.12 2.70 -2.50
N ILE A 100 1.92 3.77 -2.51
CA ILE A 100 1.97 4.76 -3.58
C ILE A 100 2.86 4.25 -4.72
N GLY A 101 2.47 4.58 -5.96
CA GLY A 101 3.27 4.28 -7.15
C GLY A 101 3.06 2.88 -7.73
N ARG A 102 1.93 2.25 -7.45
CA ARG A 102 1.57 0.97 -8.05
C ARG A 102 1.36 1.11 -9.56
N ALA A 103 2.29 0.54 -10.32
CA ALA A 103 2.23 0.39 -11.76
C ALA A 103 1.70 -1.00 -12.13
N VAL A 104 0.81 -1.05 -13.11
CA VAL A 104 0.26 -2.27 -13.68
C VAL A 104 0.20 -2.14 -15.19
N PHE A 105 0.11 -3.27 -15.91
CA PHE A 105 -0.19 -3.22 -17.34
C PHE A 105 -1.52 -2.51 -17.59
N ARG A 106 -1.53 -1.65 -18.61
CA ARG A 106 -2.77 -1.12 -19.15
C ARG A 106 -3.62 -2.27 -19.66
N GLN A 107 -4.93 -2.22 -19.43
CA GLN A 107 -5.86 -3.25 -19.85
C GLN A 107 -5.71 -3.54 -21.36
N GLY A 108 -5.58 -4.82 -21.71
CA GLY A 108 -5.40 -5.29 -23.08
C GLY A 108 -4.00 -5.06 -23.66
N LYS A 109 -3.04 -4.55 -22.88
CA LYS A 109 -1.63 -4.46 -23.26
C LYS A 109 -0.86 -5.60 -22.62
N MET A 110 0.18 -6.06 -23.32
CA MET A 110 1.09 -7.09 -22.87
C MET A 110 2.53 -6.61 -23.08
N ALA A 111 3.46 -7.15 -22.28
CA ALA A 111 4.87 -6.97 -22.57
C ALA A 111 5.23 -7.70 -23.87
N VAL A 112 6.10 -7.06 -24.63
CA VAL A 112 6.60 -7.53 -25.92
C VAL A 112 8.12 -7.35 -25.92
N PHE A 113 8.84 -8.20 -26.62
CA PHE A 113 10.29 -8.12 -26.72
C PHE A 113 10.80 -8.40 -28.14
N GLN A 114 11.99 -7.87 -28.41
CA GLN A 114 12.74 -8.07 -29.64
C GLN A 114 14.19 -8.39 -29.28
N ALA A 115 14.73 -9.45 -29.88
CA ALA A 115 16.14 -9.78 -29.78
C ALA A 115 16.89 -9.24 -31.01
N PHE A 116 18.09 -8.72 -30.80
CA PHE A 116 19.01 -8.28 -31.84
C PHE A 116 20.30 -9.08 -31.70
N ASP A 117 20.72 -9.74 -32.79
CA ASP A 117 21.99 -10.47 -32.84
C ASP A 117 23.11 -9.54 -33.29
N PHE A 118 24.02 -9.17 -32.40
CA PHE A 118 25.10 -8.24 -32.74
C PHE A 118 26.24 -8.86 -33.55
N THR A 119 26.18 -10.17 -33.82
CA THR A 119 27.08 -10.80 -34.80
C THR A 119 26.64 -10.53 -36.25
N ASP A 120 25.37 -10.14 -36.45
CA ASP A 120 24.81 -9.71 -37.72
C ASP A 120 24.82 -8.17 -37.84
N ALA A 121 25.49 -7.66 -38.87
CA ALA A 121 25.60 -6.23 -39.11
C ALA A 121 24.23 -5.57 -39.39
N ASP A 122 23.31 -6.27 -40.04
CA ASP A 122 21.98 -5.75 -40.34
C ASP A 122 21.13 -5.65 -39.06
N ALA A 123 21.20 -6.67 -38.20
CA ALA A 123 20.55 -6.66 -36.89
C ALA A 123 21.13 -5.58 -35.96
N LEU A 124 22.45 -5.36 -36.00
CA LEU A 124 23.10 -4.25 -35.29
C LEU A 124 22.62 -2.89 -35.81
N GLY A 125 22.50 -2.71 -37.13
CA GLY A 125 21.93 -1.51 -37.74
C GLY A 125 20.52 -1.22 -37.23
N LYS A 126 19.63 -2.23 -37.28
CA LYS A 126 18.26 -2.13 -36.75
C LYS A 126 18.21 -1.77 -35.27
N TYR A 127 19.13 -2.31 -34.46
CA TYR A 127 19.24 -1.97 -33.05
C TYR A 127 19.61 -0.49 -32.85
N LEU A 128 20.58 0.02 -33.61
CA LEU A 128 21.00 1.42 -33.53
C LEU A 128 19.87 2.38 -33.95
N ASP A 129 19.15 2.05 -35.03
CA ASP A 129 17.98 2.81 -35.47
C ASP A 129 16.87 2.81 -34.42
N PHE A 130 16.57 1.64 -33.85
CA PHE A 130 15.61 1.51 -32.77
C PHE A 130 16.00 2.36 -31.55
N ARG A 131 17.28 2.37 -31.19
CA ARG A 131 17.78 3.15 -30.04
C ARG A 131 17.64 4.65 -30.26
N GLN A 132 17.76 5.12 -31.49
CA GLN A 132 17.55 6.54 -31.83
C GLN A 132 16.05 6.90 -31.90
N ASN A 133 15.22 5.97 -32.34
CA ASN A 133 13.80 6.17 -32.56
C ASN A 133 12.98 5.07 -31.90
N ILE A 134 12.91 5.09 -30.56
CA ILE A 134 12.15 4.09 -29.80
C ILE A 134 10.67 4.24 -30.19
N PRO A 135 10.08 3.28 -30.94
CA PRO A 135 8.68 3.29 -31.26
C PRO A 135 7.86 2.99 -30.01
N SER A 136 6.64 3.53 -29.95
CA SER A 136 5.64 3.06 -28.98
C SER A 136 5.42 1.56 -29.18
N ALA A 137 5.16 0.83 -28.09
CA ALA A 137 4.88 -0.61 -28.13
C ALA A 137 3.74 -0.96 -29.10
N ASP A 138 2.80 -0.05 -29.33
CA ASP A 138 1.66 -0.22 -30.24
C ASP A 138 2.04 -0.10 -31.72
N ALA A 139 3.17 0.53 -32.03
CA ALA A 139 3.62 0.72 -33.40
C ALA A 139 4.37 -0.50 -33.95
N VAL A 140 4.72 -1.48 -33.11
CA VAL A 140 5.58 -2.59 -33.52
C VAL A 140 4.79 -3.89 -33.67
N LYS A 141 4.62 -4.31 -34.93
CA LYS A 141 3.81 -5.49 -35.29
C LYS A 141 4.55 -6.82 -35.19
N ASP A 142 5.88 -6.79 -35.27
CA ASP A 142 6.70 -7.99 -35.41
C ASP A 142 7.33 -8.46 -34.10
N TRP A 143 6.96 -7.84 -32.97
CA TRP A 143 7.53 -8.18 -31.67
C TRP A 143 6.88 -9.40 -31.06
N LYS A 144 7.68 -10.18 -30.33
CA LYS A 144 7.22 -11.39 -29.67
C LYS A 144 6.54 -11.01 -28.36
N PRO A 145 5.29 -11.44 -28.12
CA PRO A 145 4.68 -11.38 -26.80
C PRO A 145 5.56 -12.08 -25.77
N VAL A 146 5.71 -11.47 -24.60
CA VAL A 146 6.34 -12.13 -23.46
C VAL A 146 5.35 -13.16 -22.91
N SER A 147 5.68 -14.44 -23.04
CA SER A 147 4.87 -15.51 -22.43
C SER A 147 5.08 -15.53 -20.92
N PHE A 148 4.01 -15.30 -20.17
CA PHE A 148 4.04 -15.50 -18.73
C PHE A 148 3.88 -16.99 -18.43
N PRO A 149 4.62 -17.55 -17.47
CA PRO A 149 4.38 -18.91 -17.02
C PRO A 149 2.93 -19.03 -16.49
N GLU A 150 2.11 -19.86 -17.15
CA GLU A 150 0.67 -20.05 -16.87
C GLU A 150 0.41 -20.44 -15.41
N ASN A 151 1.34 -21.18 -14.81
CA ASN A 151 1.27 -21.68 -13.43
C ASN A 151 2.24 -20.98 -12.48
N GLY A 152 2.69 -19.79 -12.83
CA GLY A 152 3.40 -18.93 -11.89
C GLY A 152 2.45 -18.35 -10.84
N GLU A 153 1.71 -19.20 -10.10
CA GLU A 153 1.49 -18.88 -8.70
C GLU A 153 2.88 -18.65 -8.15
N SER A 154 3.20 -17.39 -7.90
CA SER A 154 4.45 -17.03 -7.27
C SER A 154 4.42 -17.74 -5.93
N SER A 155 5.05 -18.92 -5.86
CA SER A 155 5.06 -19.81 -4.68
C SER A 155 5.71 -19.15 -3.48
N ASP A 156 6.10 -17.89 -3.61
CA ASP A 156 6.69 -17.01 -2.62
C ASP A 156 5.74 -15.86 -2.23
N ARG A 157 4.47 -15.86 -2.62
CA ARG A 157 3.55 -14.74 -2.31
C ARG A 157 2.21 -15.21 -1.79
N LEU A 158 1.68 -14.46 -0.84
CA LEU A 158 0.28 -14.52 -0.43
C LEU A 158 -0.44 -13.26 -0.91
N THR A 159 -1.57 -13.42 -1.59
CA THR A 159 -2.45 -12.31 -2.00
C THR A 159 -3.84 -12.55 -1.42
N VAL A 160 -4.37 -11.57 -0.70
CA VAL A 160 -5.70 -11.63 -0.07
C VAL A 160 -6.52 -10.43 -0.54
N ARG A 161 -7.61 -10.70 -1.24
CA ARG A 161 -8.61 -9.71 -1.60
C ARG A 161 -9.72 -9.70 -0.56
N VAL A 162 -10.03 -8.50 -0.07
CA VAL A 162 -10.97 -8.27 1.02
C VAL A 162 -11.98 -7.23 0.57
N GLU A 163 -13.26 -7.52 0.70
CA GLU A 163 -14.34 -6.57 0.45
C GLU A 163 -14.83 -6.05 1.81
N LEU A 164 -14.69 -4.74 2.06
CA LEU A 164 -15.06 -4.11 3.33
C LEU A 164 -16.31 -3.25 3.17
N LYS A 165 -17.31 -3.38 4.04
CA LYS A 165 -18.50 -2.52 4.07
C LYS A 165 -18.66 -1.81 5.41
N ILE A 166 -19.44 -0.73 5.42
CA ILE A 166 -19.87 -0.06 6.65
C ILE A 166 -21.13 -0.76 7.15
N PRO A 167 -21.14 -1.35 8.37
CA PRO A 167 -22.34 -2.01 8.90
C PRO A 167 -23.50 -1.04 9.07
N ARG A 168 -24.73 -1.54 9.00
CA ARG A 168 -25.93 -0.75 9.27
C ARG A 168 -25.84 -0.03 10.62
N GLY A 169 -26.19 1.25 10.65
CA GLY A 169 -26.13 2.07 11.86
C GLY A 169 -24.72 2.46 12.30
N GLN A 170 -23.69 2.13 11.51
CA GLN A 170 -22.32 2.57 11.71
C GLN A 170 -21.92 3.56 10.63
N ASP A 171 -20.77 4.17 10.84
CA ASP A 171 -20.20 5.17 9.95
C ASP A 171 -18.68 5.22 10.08
N ILE A 172 -18.02 5.93 9.17
CA ILE A 172 -16.60 6.23 9.19
C ILE A 172 -16.43 7.75 9.05
N LEU A 173 -15.65 8.36 9.94
CA LEU A 173 -15.30 9.77 9.84
C LEU A 173 -14.57 10.07 8.53
N ILE A 174 -15.07 11.03 7.75
CA ILE A 174 -14.37 11.63 6.60
C ILE A 174 -13.46 12.73 7.14
N ALA A 175 -12.21 12.77 6.68
CA ALA A 175 -11.28 13.82 7.05
C ALA A 175 -10.30 14.12 5.93
N ASP A 176 -9.85 15.36 5.88
CA ASP A 176 -8.74 15.81 5.03
C ASP A 176 -7.42 15.32 5.63
N GLY A 177 -7.15 14.03 5.46
CA GLY A 177 -5.95 13.41 6.00
C GLY A 177 -5.93 11.89 5.88
N ASP A 178 -4.76 11.32 6.13
CA ASP A 178 -4.36 10.00 5.64
C ASP A 178 -4.96 8.77 6.35
N MET A 179 -5.94 8.98 7.23
CA MET A 179 -6.53 7.92 8.09
C MET A 179 -8.03 7.73 7.88
N ALA A 180 -8.64 8.59 7.07
CA ALA A 180 -10.07 8.62 6.85
C ALA A 180 -10.37 8.38 5.36
N PRO A 181 -11.60 7.97 5.02
CA PRO A 181 -12.07 8.05 3.65
C PRO A 181 -11.90 9.46 3.09
N GLN A 182 -11.40 9.54 1.86
CA GLN A 182 -11.17 10.78 1.13
C GLN A 182 -11.91 10.75 -0.21
N ARG A 183 -12.34 11.91 -0.70
CA ARG A 183 -12.83 12.03 -2.08
C ARG A 183 -11.63 12.15 -3.02
N VAL A 184 -11.59 11.31 -4.05
CA VAL A 184 -10.52 11.29 -5.06
C VAL A 184 -11.11 11.08 -6.45
N ARG A 185 -10.40 11.46 -7.50
CA ARG A 185 -10.77 11.05 -8.86
C ARG A 185 -9.96 9.81 -9.25
N ASN A 186 -10.65 8.79 -9.76
CA ASN A 186 -9.97 7.60 -10.26
C ASN A 186 -9.36 7.85 -11.65
N ARG A 187 -8.73 6.83 -12.24
CA ARG A 187 -8.12 6.89 -13.58
C ARG A 187 -9.08 7.31 -14.72
N GLU A 188 -10.39 7.18 -14.51
CA GLU A 188 -11.43 7.56 -15.48
C GLU A 188 -11.91 9.00 -15.26
N GLY A 189 -11.35 9.71 -14.27
CA GLY A 189 -11.82 11.02 -13.82
C GLY A 189 -13.07 10.98 -12.93
N LYS A 190 -13.60 9.78 -12.61
CA LYS A 190 -14.81 9.65 -11.79
C LYS A 190 -14.50 9.86 -10.31
N LEU A 191 -15.35 10.61 -9.63
CA LEU A 191 -15.23 10.83 -8.19
C LEU A 191 -15.50 9.52 -7.42
N CYS A 192 -14.61 9.20 -6.49
CA CYS A 192 -14.61 7.99 -5.69
C CYS A 192 -14.30 8.30 -4.23
N TRP A 193 -14.83 7.49 -3.32
CA TRP A 193 -14.33 7.34 -1.96
C TRP A 193 -13.06 6.48 -1.98
N ARG A 194 -12.02 6.95 -1.27
CA ARG A 194 -10.77 6.23 -1.07
C ARG A 194 -10.52 5.97 0.40
N ILE A 195 -10.35 4.72 0.82
CA ILE A 195 -9.66 4.38 2.06
C ILE A 195 -8.18 4.18 1.73
N PRO A 196 -7.26 5.01 2.25
CA PRO A 196 -5.84 4.85 1.97
C PRO A 196 -5.31 3.49 2.46
N GLY A 197 -4.51 2.81 1.65
CA GLY A 197 -3.85 1.56 2.04
C GLY A 197 -2.93 1.75 3.24
N SER A 198 -2.35 2.95 3.41
CA SER A 198 -1.58 3.35 4.59
C SER A 198 -2.39 3.31 5.89
N THR A 199 -3.69 3.64 5.85
CA THR A 199 -4.61 3.56 6.99
C THR A 199 -4.73 2.12 7.46
N LEU A 200 -5.07 1.22 6.52
CA LEU A 200 -5.25 -0.20 6.79
C LEU A 200 -3.94 -0.84 7.26
N ARG A 201 -2.83 -0.51 6.60
CA ARG A 201 -1.49 -0.96 7.01
C ARG A 201 -1.16 -0.57 8.44
N GLY A 202 -1.45 0.67 8.84
CA GLY A 202 -1.25 1.16 10.20
C GLY A 202 -2.11 0.41 11.23
N LEU A 203 -3.39 0.20 10.90
CA LEU A 203 -4.32 -0.56 11.74
C LEU A 203 -3.86 -2.00 11.93
N PHE A 204 -3.51 -2.68 10.84
CA PHE A 204 -3.06 -4.06 10.86
C PHE A 204 -1.74 -4.20 11.58
N ARG A 205 -0.77 -3.30 11.34
CA ARG A 205 0.49 -3.26 12.10
C ARG A 205 0.25 -3.17 13.59
N SER A 206 -0.67 -2.30 14.02
CA SER A 206 -1.00 -2.11 15.44
C SER A 206 -1.56 -3.40 16.06
N TRP A 207 -2.51 -4.06 15.38
CA TRP A 207 -3.11 -5.29 15.89
C TRP A 207 -2.16 -6.49 15.85
N ILE A 208 -1.47 -6.72 14.72
CA ILE A 208 -0.48 -7.79 14.57
C ILE A 208 0.64 -7.64 15.59
N THR A 209 1.03 -6.42 15.95
CA THR A 209 1.98 -6.19 17.05
C THR A 209 1.49 -6.82 18.37
N ARG A 210 0.20 -6.70 18.68
CA ARG A 210 -0.39 -7.29 19.90
C ARG A 210 -0.44 -8.81 19.82
N LEU A 211 -0.78 -9.36 18.65
CA LEU A 211 -0.77 -10.81 18.41
C LEU A 211 0.64 -11.40 18.59
N ALA A 212 1.65 -10.77 17.98
CA ALA A 212 3.04 -11.16 18.11
C ALA A 212 3.52 -11.10 19.58
N ALA A 213 3.20 -10.02 20.30
CA ALA A 213 3.54 -9.90 21.72
C ALA A 213 2.85 -10.98 22.57
N ARG A 214 1.59 -11.30 22.28
CA ARG A 214 0.85 -12.39 22.95
C ARG A 214 1.49 -13.76 22.73
N GLU A 215 2.11 -13.96 21.57
CA GLU A 215 2.87 -15.19 21.23
C GLU A 215 4.32 -15.16 21.75
N GLY A 216 4.69 -14.19 22.57
CA GLY A 216 6.04 -14.06 23.13
C GLY A 216 7.10 -13.65 22.11
N LYS A 217 6.69 -13.11 20.94
CA LYS A 217 7.64 -12.54 19.97
C LYS A 217 8.11 -11.17 20.43
N ASP A 218 9.39 -10.91 20.19
CA ASP A 218 9.99 -9.62 20.49
C ASP A 218 9.41 -8.52 19.59
N VAL A 219 8.94 -7.45 20.23
CA VAL A 219 8.39 -6.27 19.56
C VAL A 219 9.26 -5.07 19.93
N MET A 220 9.87 -4.42 18.94
CA MET A 220 10.73 -3.25 19.20
C MET A 220 9.98 -2.02 19.66
N ASP A 221 8.71 -1.93 19.32
CA ASP A 221 7.90 -0.74 19.53
C ASP A 221 7.00 -0.91 20.77
N THR A 222 7.57 -1.35 21.89
CA THR A 222 6.81 -1.50 23.14
C THR A 222 6.64 -0.18 23.87
N HIS A 223 5.60 -0.08 24.70
CA HIS A 223 5.40 1.10 25.56
C HIS A 223 6.56 1.28 26.57
N ALA A 224 7.23 0.18 26.97
CA ALA A 224 8.43 0.25 27.83
C ALA A 224 9.58 0.97 27.11
N LYS A 225 9.93 0.54 25.89
CA LYS A 225 10.97 1.18 25.07
C LYS A 225 10.63 2.63 24.73
N TYR A 226 9.37 2.92 24.44
CA TYR A 226 8.90 4.29 24.25
C TYR A 226 9.16 5.16 25.51
N ARG A 227 8.80 4.67 26.71
CA ARG A 227 9.05 5.40 27.96
C ARG A 227 10.54 5.61 28.22
N GLU A 228 11.36 4.57 28.06
CA GLU A 228 12.82 4.66 28.21
C GLU A 228 13.41 5.69 27.24
N PHE A 229 12.95 5.70 26.00
CA PHE A 229 13.39 6.66 24.99
C PHE A 229 13.06 8.10 25.37
N ILE A 230 11.82 8.37 25.81
CA ILE A 230 11.40 9.69 26.29
C ILE A 230 12.18 10.12 27.55
N GLN A 231 12.39 9.20 28.50
CA GLN A 231 13.16 9.46 29.72
C GLN A 231 14.63 9.78 29.43
N SER A 232 15.16 9.30 28.31
CA SER A 232 16.53 9.62 27.88
C SER A 232 16.71 11.06 27.38
N GLY A 233 15.64 11.85 27.31
CA GLY A 233 15.66 13.23 26.79
C GLY A 233 15.83 13.31 25.28
N THR A 234 15.76 12.18 24.57
CA THR A 234 15.86 12.17 23.11
C THR A 234 14.53 12.68 22.51
N PRO A 235 14.54 13.68 21.61
CA PRO A 235 13.33 14.14 20.94
C PRO A 235 12.65 12.98 20.22
N TYR A 236 11.36 12.82 20.44
CA TYR A 236 10.58 11.78 19.78
C TYR A 236 10.01 12.32 18.48
N ASP A 237 10.67 11.94 17.38
CA ASP A 237 10.34 12.33 16.02
C ASP A 237 10.11 11.10 15.13
N GLY A 238 9.86 11.33 13.83
CA GLY A 238 9.59 10.24 12.90
C GLY A 238 10.76 9.39 12.55
N ASP A 239 11.93 10.00 12.60
CA ASP A 239 13.19 9.32 12.39
C ASP A 239 13.44 8.31 13.52
N SER A 240 13.16 8.68 14.77
CA SER A 240 13.25 7.79 15.92
C SER A 240 12.35 6.56 15.80
N LEU A 241 11.10 6.74 15.35
CA LEU A 241 10.17 5.65 15.07
C LEU A 241 10.61 4.76 13.91
N ALA A 242 11.01 5.37 12.80
CA ALA A 242 11.50 4.64 11.63
C ALA A 242 12.72 3.78 11.98
N TRP A 243 13.57 4.26 12.88
CA TRP A 243 14.78 3.58 13.32
C TRP A 243 14.63 2.75 14.59
N LEU A 244 13.40 2.39 14.97
CA LEU A 244 13.15 1.52 16.12
C LEU A 244 13.83 2.02 17.41
N PHE A 245 13.79 3.32 17.64
CA PHE A 245 14.42 4.00 18.78
C PHE A 245 15.96 3.92 18.80
N VAL A 246 16.59 3.54 17.68
CA VAL A 246 18.05 3.57 17.53
C VAL A 246 18.52 4.99 17.26
N ARG A 247 19.39 5.48 18.16
CA ARG A 247 19.99 6.81 18.07
C ARG A 247 20.80 6.96 16.78
N LYS A 248 20.76 8.16 16.18
CA LYS A 248 21.39 8.45 14.88
C LYS A 248 22.87 8.04 14.80
N LEU A 249 23.63 8.25 15.88
CA LEU A 249 25.04 7.87 15.99
C LEU A 249 25.29 6.34 15.94
N GLU A 250 24.32 5.54 16.37
CA GLU A 250 24.46 4.08 16.45
C GLU A 250 24.00 3.37 15.16
N ARG A 251 23.27 4.08 14.29
CA ARG A 251 22.59 3.48 13.13
C ARG A 251 23.53 2.79 12.16
N LYS A 252 24.71 3.38 11.90
CA LYS A 252 25.69 2.79 10.99
C LYS A 252 26.14 1.41 11.48
N ASN A 253 26.36 1.27 12.78
CA ASN A 253 26.85 0.03 13.40
C ASN A 253 25.72 -0.99 13.54
N LYS A 254 24.51 -0.55 13.92
CA LYS A 254 23.35 -1.42 14.11
C LYS A 254 22.66 -1.85 12.82
N LYS A 255 22.89 -1.17 11.69
CA LYS A 255 22.19 -1.47 10.44
C LYS A 255 22.38 -2.91 9.99
N GLU A 256 23.61 -3.41 9.97
CA GLU A 256 23.91 -4.78 9.52
C GLU A 256 23.44 -5.83 10.53
N GLU A 257 23.63 -5.56 11.83
CA GLU A 257 23.09 -6.41 12.91
C GLU A 257 21.57 -6.55 12.78
N LEU A 258 20.87 -5.42 12.68
CA LEU A 258 19.42 -5.42 12.55
C LEU A 258 18.99 -6.11 11.28
N ARG A 259 19.66 -5.90 10.13
CA ARG A 259 19.29 -6.54 8.87
C ARG A 259 19.38 -8.07 8.93
N ARG A 260 20.42 -8.59 9.57
CA ARG A 260 20.63 -10.03 9.72
C ARG A 260 19.62 -10.65 10.69
N ASP A 261 19.41 -9.99 11.83
CA ASP A 261 18.67 -10.59 12.95
C ASP A 261 17.16 -10.26 12.91
N MET A 262 16.72 -9.29 12.10
CA MET A 262 15.31 -8.83 12.06
C MET A 262 14.29 -9.95 11.82
N PRO A 263 14.47 -10.87 10.85
CA PRO A 263 13.43 -11.84 10.53
C PRO A 263 13.08 -12.72 11.74
N ALA A 264 14.08 -13.13 12.51
CA ALA A 264 13.91 -13.98 13.67
C ALA A 264 13.52 -13.17 14.93
N LYS A 265 14.17 -12.02 15.13
CA LYS A 265 14.05 -11.24 16.37
C LYS A 265 12.85 -10.29 16.36
N TYR A 266 12.56 -9.65 15.23
CA TYR A 266 11.55 -8.59 15.13
C TYR A 266 10.63 -8.83 13.93
N PRO A 267 9.85 -9.92 13.92
CA PRO A 267 9.08 -10.36 12.76
C PRO A 267 8.08 -9.30 12.27
N VAL A 268 7.46 -8.54 13.20
CA VAL A 268 6.51 -7.47 12.83
C VAL A 268 7.22 -6.33 12.10
N GLN A 269 8.41 -5.93 12.54
CA GLN A 269 9.21 -4.89 11.88
C GLN A 269 9.75 -5.38 10.54
N TYR A 270 10.10 -6.67 10.43
CA TYR A 270 10.49 -7.28 9.17
C TYR A 270 9.33 -7.31 8.16
N LEU A 271 8.12 -7.64 8.62
CA LEU A 271 6.91 -7.67 7.81
C LEU A 271 6.50 -6.26 7.35
N PHE A 272 6.41 -5.29 8.26
CA PHE A 272 5.93 -3.92 7.98
C PHE A 272 7.04 -2.92 7.62
N GLY A 273 8.31 -3.33 7.64
CA GLY A 273 9.45 -2.49 7.32
C GLY A 273 9.83 -1.48 8.42
N THR A 274 10.99 -0.86 8.19
CA THR A 274 11.66 0.12 9.05
C THR A 274 12.32 1.20 8.18
N GLY A 275 12.98 2.18 8.78
CA GLY A 275 13.73 3.22 8.07
C GLY A 275 14.95 2.71 7.30
N PHE A 276 15.38 1.47 7.51
CA PHE A 276 16.54 0.87 6.83
C PHE A 276 16.21 -0.39 6.03
N GLN A 277 14.96 -0.86 6.09
CA GLN A 277 14.49 -2.01 5.34
C GLN A 277 13.05 -1.84 4.88
N ARG A 278 12.79 -2.14 3.60
CA ARG A 278 11.44 -2.20 3.04
C ARG A 278 10.65 -3.35 3.68
N GLY A 279 9.38 -3.08 4.01
CA GLY A 279 8.45 -4.12 4.47
C GLY A 279 7.97 -5.01 3.33
N ARG A 280 7.59 -6.23 3.66
CA ARG A 280 7.08 -7.25 2.73
C ARG A 280 5.56 -7.25 2.59
N ILE A 281 4.84 -6.63 3.53
CA ILE A 281 3.38 -6.47 3.46
C ILE A 281 2.97 -5.12 2.86
N HIS A 282 2.01 -5.20 1.95
CA HIS A 282 1.49 -4.07 1.21
C HIS A 282 -0.03 -4.13 1.14
N PHE A 283 -0.65 -2.95 1.16
CA PHE A 283 -2.09 -2.76 1.12
C PHE A 283 -2.39 -1.82 -0.05
N SER A 284 -3.33 -2.20 -0.92
CA SER A 284 -3.85 -1.28 -1.91
C SER A 284 -4.76 -0.23 -1.26
N ASP A 285 -4.87 0.92 -1.92
CA ASP A 285 -6.00 1.82 -1.66
C ASP A 285 -7.32 1.09 -1.98
N ALA A 286 -8.36 1.39 -1.22
CA ALA A 286 -9.70 0.87 -1.44
C ALA A 286 -10.56 1.96 -2.08
N LEU A 287 -11.03 1.75 -3.31
CA LEU A 287 -11.78 2.75 -4.07
C LEU A 287 -13.23 2.31 -4.28
N VAL A 288 -14.17 3.22 -4.04
CA VAL A 288 -15.60 3.02 -4.30
C VAL A 288 -16.17 4.24 -5.04
N PRO A 289 -16.80 4.08 -6.22
CA PRO A 289 -17.36 5.22 -6.94
C PRO A 289 -18.51 5.89 -6.18
N ILE A 290 -18.55 7.22 -6.18
CA ILE A 290 -19.65 8.02 -5.62
C ILE A 290 -20.81 8.03 -6.62
N PHE A 291 -22.05 7.83 -6.16
CA PHE A 291 -23.19 7.68 -7.07
C PHE A 291 -23.62 9.00 -7.73
N SER A 292 -23.59 10.08 -6.95
CA SER A 292 -23.96 11.41 -7.41
C SER A 292 -22.88 12.38 -6.99
N GLU A 293 -22.17 12.97 -7.96
CA GLU A 293 -21.27 14.07 -7.64
C GLU A 293 -22.08 15.15 -6.91
N PRO A 294 -21.70 15.51 -5.67
CA PRO A 294 -22.44 16.52 -4.94
C PRO A 294 -22.30 17.86 -5.66
N GLU A 295 -23.38 18.62 -5.73
CA GLU A 295 -23.29 20.01 -6.18
C GLU A 295 -22.32 20.79 -5.26
N PRO A 296 -21.64 21.83 -5.77
CA PRO A 296 -20.76 22.65 -4.96
C PRO A 296 -21.44 23.15 -3.68
N GLY A 297 -20.91 22.78 -2.52
CA GLY A 297 -21.46 23.13 -1.20
C GLY A 297 -22.46 22.14 -0.61
N ASN A 298 -22.82 21.08 -1.34
CA ASN A 298 -23.71 20.03 -0.85
C ASN A 298 -22.95 18.76 -0.45
N PHE A 299 -23.56 17.98 0.44
CA PHE A 299 -23.09 16.64 0.82
C PHE A 299 -23.67 15.59 -0.13
N SER A 300 -22.92 14.53 -0.39
CA SER A 300 -23.45 13.39 -1.14
C SER A 300 -24.42 12.59 -0.27
N LYS A 301 -25.27 11.75 -0.88
CA LYS A 301 -26.23 10.93 -0.12
C LYS A 301 -25.53 9.95 0.84
N GLU A 302 -24.30 9.57 0.53
CA GLU A 302 -23.52 8.66 1.38
C GLU A 302 -22.95 9.37 2.63
N GLU A 303 -22.97 10.70 2.66
CA GLU A 303 -22.42 11.52 3.72
C GLU A 303 -23.47 11.97 4.73
N ASN A 304 -23.04 12.06 5.99
CA ASN A 304 -23.86 12.59 7.07
C ASN A 304 -23.03 13.57 7.90
N TYR A 305 -23.54 14.80 8.00
CA TYR A 305 -22.96 15.86 8.81
C TYR A 305 -23.46 15.77 10.25
N ARG A 306 -22.54 15.75 11.20
CA ARG A 306 -22.85 15.65 12.63
C ARG A 306 -22.20 16.79 13.39
N SER A 307 -23.01 17.50 14.16
CA SER A 307 -22.55 18.44 15.17
C SER A 307 -22.35 17.72 16.49
N HIS A 308 -21.21 17.97 17.13
CA HIS A 308 -20.84 17.43 18.42
C HIS A 308 -20.51 18.58 19.36
N VAL A 309 -20.78 18.39 20.64
CA VAL A 309 -20.39 19.31 21.69
C VAL A 309 -19.53 18.57 22.71
N ARG A 310 -18.41 19.17 23.12
CA ARG A 310 -17.65 18.64 24.25
C ARG A 310 -18.38 18.97 25.54
N ILE A 311 -18.67 17.93 26.31
CA ILE A 311 -19.28 18.05 27.65
C ILE A 311 -18.15 18.12 28.67
N ASP A 312 -18.21 19.09 29.57
CA ASP A 312 -17.34 19.17 30.73
C ASP A 312 -17.73 18.07 31.73
N PRO A 313 -16.83 17.13 32.06
CA PRO A 313 -17.16 16.03 32.97
C PRO A 313 -17.48 16.49 34.40
N ILE A 314 -17.06 17.70 34.81
CA ILE A 314 -17.32 18.21 36.17
C ILE A 314 -18.71 18.86 36.24
N THR A 315 -18.99 19.77 35.32
CA THR A 315 -20.23 20.57 35.37
C THR A 315 -21.39 19.92 34.61
N GLY A 316 -21.13 18.96 33.72
CA GLY A 316 -22.11 18.43 32.78
C GLY A 316 -22.53 19.43 31.69
N GLY A 317 -22.01 20.65 31.73
CA GLY A 317 -22.28 21.71 30.76
C GLY A 317 -21.49 21.54 29.47
N ALA A 318 -21.95 22.21 28.41
CA ALA A 318 -21.15 22.37 27.20
C ALA A 318 -19.93 23.26 27.48
N VAL A 319 -18.74 22.80 27.09
CA VAL A 319 -17.53 23.63 27.17
C VAL A 319 -17.66 24.77 26.15
N PRO A 320 -17.56 26.06 26.57
CA PRO A 320 -17.63 27.18 25.65
C PRO A 320 -16.61 27.06 24.52
N GLY A 321 -17.06 27.25 23.27
CA GLY A 321 -16.21 27.13 22.07
C GLY A 321 -15.87 25.70 21.65
N ALA A 322 -16.41 24.67 22.31
CA ALA A 322 -16.13 23.27 21.99
C ALA A 322 -17.26 22.60 21.18
N LEU A 323 -17.98 23.39 20.37
CA LEU A 323 -18.83 22.89 19.30
C LEU A 323 -17.92 22.55 18.11
N PHE A 324 -17.96 21.32 17.64
CA PHE A 324 -17.24 20.88 16.46
C PHE A 324 -18.15 20.02 15.61
N SER A 325 -17.88 19.96 14.32
CA SER A 325 -18.65 19.13 13.41
C SER A 325 -17.75 18.20 12.62
N ASN A 326 -18.34 17.07 12.24
CA ASN A 326 -17.68 16.04 11.48
C ASN A 326 -18.59 15.61 10.33
N THR A 327 -18.00 15.32 9.19
CA THR A 327 -18.69 14.60 8.11
C THR A 327 -18.33 13.13 8.24
N THR A 328 -19.33 12.27 8.05
CA THR A 328 -19.16 10.81 8.17
C THR A 328 -19.71 10.12 6.94
N LEU A 329 -19.04 9.08 6.50
CA LEU A 329 -19.53 8.16 5.47
C LEU A 329 -20.37 7.09 6.16
N THR A 330 -21.59 6.86 5.67
CA THR A 330 -22.55 5.96 6.33
C THR A 330 -22.74 4.65 5.58
N SER A 331 -23.44 3.70 6.21
CA SER A 331 -23.86 2.45 5.59
C SER A 331 -24.82 2.60 4.40
N GLN A 332 -25.26 3.81 4.06
CA GLN A 332 -26.00 4.06 2.81
C GLN A 332 -25.13 3.88 1.57
N LEU A 333 -23.80 3.81 1.75
CA LEU A 333 -22.91 3.26 0.76
C LEU A 333 -23.18 1.75 0.61
N ASP A 334 -24.10 1.38 -0.28
CA ASP A 334 -24.45 0.00 -0.60
C ASP A 334 -23.37 -0.70 -1.46
N ARG A 335 -22.10 -0.45 -1.13
CA ARG A 335 -20.93 -0.93 -1.87
C ARG A 335 -19.81 -1.26 -0.89
N SER A 336 -19.03 -2.26 -1.28
CA SER A 336 -17.81 -2.63 -0.57
C SER A 336 -16.59 -1.89 -1.11
N PHE A 337 -15.69 -1.56 -0.20
CA PHE A 337 -14.31 -1.17 -0.44
C PHE A 337 -13.47 -2.41 -0.71
N SER A 338 -13.12 -2.63 -1.97
CA SER A 338 -12.20 -3.71 -2.37
C SER A 338 -10.75 -3.34 -2.01
N VAL A 339 -10.14 -4.11 -1.12
CA VAL A 339 -8.74 -3.99 -0.72
C VAL A 339 -7.98 -5.23 -1.18
N THR A 340 -6.77 -5.06 -1.71
CA THR A 340 -5.83 -6.16 -1.93
C THR A 340 -4.67 -6.02 -0.95
N VAL A 341 -4.46 -7.06 -0.14
CA VAL A 341 -3.30 -7.22 0.73
C VAL A 341 -2.36 -8.22 0.06
N PHE A 342 -1.07 -7.92 0.04
CA PHE A 342 -0.08 -8.90 -0.40
C PHE A 342 1.12 -8.95 0.53
N VAL A 343 1.68 -10.16 0.67
CA VAL A 343 2.85 -10.45 1.48
C VAL A 343 3.86 -11.19 0.61
N GLU A 344 5.03 -10.58 0.43
CA GLU A 344 6.18 -11.22 -0.21
C GLU A 344 6.84 -12.20 0.78
N ASN A 345 7.18 -13.40 0.31
CA ASN A 345 7.75 -14.52 1.07
C ASN A 345 7.08 -14.70 2.45
N PRO A 346 5.75 -14.92 2.50
CA PRO A 346 5.03 -14.97 3.77
C PRO A 346 5.55 -16.12 4.63
N GLN A 347 5.59 -15.91 5.95
CA GLN A 347 5.73 -16.99 6.92
C GLN A 347 4.35 -17.39 7.46
N GLU A 348 4.19 -18.65 7.86
CA GLU A 348 2.88 -19.19 8.28
C GLU A 348 2.24 -18.35 9.41
N HIS A 349 3.05 -17.94 10.40
CA HIS A 349 2.56 -17.13 11.51
C HIS A 349 2.13 -15.71 11.07
N GLU A 350 2.75 -15.15 10.02
CA GLU A 350 2.35 -13.85 9.46
C GLU A 350 1.00 -13.95 8.77
N ALA A 351 0.76 -15.04 8.03
CA ALA A 351 -0.53 -15.34 7.42
C ALA A 351 -1.61 -15.57 8.49
N LYS A 352 -1.30 -16.31 9.58
CA LYS A 352 -2.20 -16.47 10.74
C LYS A 352 -2.54 -15.14 11.40
N TRP A 353 -1.55 -14.28 11.64
CA TRP A 353 -1.80 -12.94 12.18
C TRP A 353 -2.67 -12.10 11.26
N LEU A 354 -2.46 -12.17 9.95
CA LEU A 354 -3.29 -11.47 8.97
C LEU A 354 -4.74 -11.96 9.01
N ALA A 355 -4.97 -13.27 9.00
CA ALA A 355 -6.30 -13.88 9.12
C ALA A 355 -7.01 -13.47 10.42
N GLN A 356 -6.33 -13.56 11.57
CA GLN A 356 -6.87 -13.12 12.87
C GLN A 356 -7.16 -11.63 12.92
N THR A 357 -6.38 -10.81 12.20
CA THR A 357 -6.62 -9.37 12.09
C THR A 357 -7.87 -9.08 11.27
N LEU A 358 -8.12 -9.82 10.19
CA LEU A 358 -9.35 -9.70 9.41
C LEU A 358 -10.58 -10.10 10.22
N GLN A 359 -10.52 -11.19 10.98
CA GLN A 359 -11.60 -11.55 11.91
C GLN A 359 -11.83 -10.47 12.97
N ALA A 360 -10.77 -9.92 13.57
CA ALA A 360 -10.89 -8.83 14.53
C ALA A 360 -11.48 -7.55 13.91
N LEU A 361 -11.18 -7.28 12.64
CA LEU A 361 -11.79 -6.20 11.88
C LEU A 361 -13.29 -6.44 11.71
N ASP A 362 -13.67 -7.63 11.28
CA ASP A 362 -15.05 -8.04 11.03
C ASP A 362 -15.94 -8.00 12.29
N PHE A 363 -15.41 -8.50 13.41
CA PHE A 363 -16.06 -8.40 14.72
C PHE A 363 -16.15 -6.97 15.26
N GLY A 364 -15.57 -5.97 14.57
CA GLY A 364 -15.57 -4.58 15.00
C GLY A 364 -14.66 -4.28 16.19
N LEU A 365 -13.70 -5.16 16.49
CA LEU A 365 -12.63 -4.91 17.48
C LEU A 365 -11.63 -3.87 16.97
N LEU A 366 -11.48 -3.80 15.65
CA LEU A 366 -10.69 -2.79 14.96
C LEU A 366 -11.59 -1.76 14.29
N ARG A 367 -11.13 -0.50 14.29
CA ARG A 367 -11.86 0.63 13.71
C ARG A 367 -10.93 1.45 12.83
N LEU A 368 -11.45 1.94 11.71
CA LEU A 368 -10.76 2.85 10.80
C LEU A 368 -10.97 4.31 11.23
N GLY A 369 -9.97 5.15 10.98
CA GLY A 369 -10.04 6.57 11.33
C GLY A 369 -9.62 6.89 12.76
N SER A 370 -9.91 8.12 13.16
CA SER A 370 -9.41 8.74 14.39
C SER A 370 -10.40 8.72 15.55
N SER A 371 -11.66 8.40 15.30
CA SER A 371 -12.73 8.47 16.29
C SER A 371 -12.93 7.12 16.97
N LYS A 372 -13.03 7.13 18.30
CA LYS A 372 -13.42 5.93 19.08
C LYS A 372 -14.88 5.55 18.88
N ALA A 373 -15.73 6.49 18.46
CA ALA A 373 -17.18 6.29 18.33
C ALA A 373 -17.61 5.90 16.91
N SER A 374 -16.71 6.04 15.94
CA SER A 374 -16.95 5.78 14.51
C SER A 374 -15.88 4.83 13.98
N GLY A 375 -15.94 4.45 12.70
CA GLY A 375 -14.89 3.71 12.01
C GLY A 375 -15.11 2.21 11.94
N ARG A 376 -16.26 1.69 12.35
CA ARG A 376 -16.52 0.25 12.24
C ARG A 376 -16.68 -0.10 10.77
N VAL A 377 -15.91 -1.09 10.34
CA VAL A 377 -16.08 -1.78 9.06
C VAL A 377 -16.25 -3.26 9.33
N GLN A 378 -16.81 -3.96 8.36
CA GLN A 378 -16.98 -5.42 8.39
C GLN A 378 -16.68 -6.01 7.03
N LEU A 379 -16.46 -7.31 6.98
CA LEU A 379 -16.34 -8.05 5.74
C LEU A 379 -17.70 -8.03 5.02
N ALA A 380 -17.67 -7.72 3.73
CA ALA A 380 -18.83 -7.82 2.87
C ALA A 380 -19.00 -9.24 2.32
N ASP A 381 -17.89 -9.96 2.18
CA ASP A 381 -17.80 -11.32 1.63
C ASP A 381 -16.58 -12.06 2.22
N THR A 382 -16.50 -13.37 2.02
CA THR A 382 -15.35 -14.22 2.36
C THR A 382 -14.09 -13.70 1.64
N PRO A 383 -12.96 -13.50 2.34
CA PRO A 383 -11.72 -13.06 1.70
C PRO A 383 -11.24 -14.06 0.64
N ALA A 384 -11.02 -13.57 -0.59
CA ALA A 384 -10.45 -14.39 -1.65
C ALA A 384 -8.92 -14.37 -1.57
N ALA A 385 -8.31 -15.50 -1.19
CA ALA A 385 -6.87 -15.64 -1.03
C ALA A 385 -6.26 -16.58 -2.08
N ASN A 386 -5.05 -16.26 -2.55
CA ASN A 386 -4.25 -17.08 -3.47
C ASN A 386 -2.78 -17.13 -3.02
N GLY A 387 -2.09 -18.24 -3.32
CA GLY A 387 -0.68 -18.47 -2.99
C GLY A 387 -0.45 -19.19 -1.66
N ILE A 388 0.76 -19.10 -1.09
CA ILE A 388 1.12 -19.83 0.13
C ILE A 388 0.23 -19.41 1.30
N PHE A 389 -0.26 -20.38 2.07
CA PHE A 389 -1.10 -20.16 3.25
C PHE A 389 -2.48 -19.55 2.95
N SER A 390 -2.92 -19.60 1.69
CA SER A 390 -4.25 -19.11 1.27
C SER A 390 -5.39 -19.88 1.92
N GLU A 391 -5.17 -21.16 2.27
CA GLU A 391 -6.13 -22.00 2.97
C GLU A 391 -6.56 -21.44 4.33
N LEU A 392 -5.72 -20.63 4.99
CA LEU A 392 -6.03 -20.00 6.27
C LEU A 392 -7.19 -18.98 6.19
N PHE A 393 -7.54 -18.52 4.98
CA PHE A 393 -8.57 -17.51 4.76
C PHE A 393 -9.92 -18.10 4.36
N THR A 394 -9.96 -19.36 3.93
CA THR A 394 -11.17 -20.04 3.43
C THR A 394 -12.29 -20.16 4.47
N ASN A 395 -11.92 -20.22 5.75
CA ASN A 395 -12.86 -20.36 6.86
C ASN A 395 -13.29 -19.01 7.47
N ILE A 396 -12.82 -17.88 6.94
CA ILE A 396 -13.23 -16.56 7.43
C ILE A 396 -14.56 -16.20 6.78
N GLN A 397 -15.65 -16.45 7.51
CA GLN A 397 -16.99 -16.04 7.10
C GLN A 397 -17.30 -14.64 7.64
N PRO A 398 -17.95 -13.76 6.85
CA PRO A 398 -18.44 -12.49 7.34
C PRO A 398 -19.37 -12.66 8.53
N PHE A 399 -19.21 -11.80 9.54
CA PHE A 399 -20.06 -11.78 10.71
C PHE A 399 -21.45 -11.25 10.33
N GLU A 400 -22.45 -12.13 10.36
CA GLU A 400 -23.84 -11.75 10.20
C GLU A 400 -24.35 -11.12 11.49
N THR A 401 -24.60 -9.81 11.47
CA THR A 401 -25.42 -9.19 12.50
C THR A 401 -26.87 -9.57 12.22
N GLU A 402 -27.49 -10.37 13.10
CA GLU A 402 -28.93 -10.61 13.09
C GLU A 402 -29.68 -9.27 12.99
N GLU A 403 -30.61 -9.17 12.03
CA GLU A 403 -31.29 -7.91 11.63
C GLU A 403 -32.20 -7.29 12.70
#